data_AF-A0A2A4MTK1-F1
#
_entry.id   AF-A0A2A4MTK1-F1
#
_cell.length_a   1.000
_cell.length_b   1.000
_cell.length_c   1.000
_cell.angle_alpha   90.00
_cell.angle_beta   90.00
_cell.angle_gamma   90.00
#
_symmetry.space_group_name_H-M   'P 1'
#
loop_
_entity.id
_entity.type
_entity.pdbx_description
1 polymer ?
#
loop_
_entity_poly.entity_id
_entity_poly.type
_entity_poly.pdbx_seq_one_letter_code
_entity_poly.pdbx_strand_id
1 'polypeptide(L)'
;MNSDIFQVNGTALTLDPETEKTVANYCNALFNIHRYDEGIQYCEKAISINPNHSWSYFMLSQIYQRKGDPEKSRLYSEKYESFSK
;
A
#
# COMPACT_ATOMS: atom_id res chain seq x y z
N MET A 1 -24.02 11.48 -2.61
CA MET A 1 -22.92 12.32 -2.09
C MET A 1 -22.79 11.93 -0.63
N ASN A 2 -21.98 10.91 -0.35
CA ASN A 2 -22.04 10.14 0.89
C ASN A 2 -21.41 10.93 2.04
N SER A 3 -22.24 11.39 2.95
CA SER A 3 -21.89 12.14 4.16
C SER A 3 -21.97 11.26 5.42
N ASP A 4 -21.51 10.01 5.35
CA ASP A 4 -21.58 9.06 6.48
C ASP A 4 -20.18 8.53 6.82
N ILE A 5 -19.30 9.39 7.35
CA ILE A 5 -17.96 8.97 7.82
C ILE A 5 -17.92 8.73 9.34
N PHE A 6 -18.95 9.09 10.12
CA PHE A 6 -18.86 8.93 11.58
C PHE A 6 -20.18 8.49 12.20
N GLN A 7 -20.47 7.18 12.16
CA GLN A 7 -21.40 6.58 13.11
C GLN A 7 -20.66 5.68 14.09
N VAL A 8 -20.53 6.23 15.28
CA VAL A 8 -20.00 5.64 16.52
C VAL A 8 -20.83 4.42 16.91
N ASN A 9 -20.19 3.27 17.06
CA ASN A 9 -20.70 2.13 17.82
C ASN A 9 -19.59 1.55 18.72
N GLY A 10 -19.55 2.01 19.97
CA GLY A 10 -19.68 1.12 21.12
C GLY A 10 -18.56 0.17 21.53
N THR A 11 -17.41 0.12 20.86
CA THR A 11 -16.19 -0.52 21.39
C THR A 11 -14.99 0.19 20.80
N ALA A 12 -14.25 0.91 21.65
CA ALA A 12 -13.06 1.68 21.31
C ALA A 12 -11.89 0.78 20.89
N LEU A 13 -11.97 0.22 19.68
CA LEU A 13 -10.78 0.03 18.88
C LEU A 13 -10.65 1.31 18.07
N THR A 14 -9.89 2.27 18.60
CA THR A 14 -9.37 3.39 17.81
C THR A 14 -8.58 2.77 16.66
N LEU A 15 -9.27 2.49 15.56
CA LEU A 15 -8.65 2.23 14.28
C LEU A 15 -7.89 3.50 13.99
N ASP A 16 -6.55 3.43 14.08
CA ASP A 16 -5.70 4.49 13.58
C ASP A 16 -6.27 4.94 12.22
N PRO A 17 -6.43 6.26 11.99
CA PRO A 17 -6.87 6.74 10.68
C PRO A 17 -6.01 6.04 9.64
N GLU A 18 -6.63 5.42 8.63
CA GLU A 18 -5.91 4.66 7.60
C GLU A 18 -4.90 5.59 6.90
N THR A 19 -3.68 5.64 7.42
CA THR A 19 -2.58 6.40 6.82
C THR A 19 -1.95 5.55 5.73
N GLU A 20 -1.28 6.21 4.79
CA GLU A 20 -0.47 5.55 3.78
C GLU A 20 0.53 4.58 4.41
N LYS A 21 1.10 4.94 5.58
CA LYS A 21 2.08 4.12 6.30
C LYS A 21 1.46 2.85 6.88
N THR A 22 0.32 2.99 7.55
CA THR A 22 -0.38 1.84 8.15
C THR A 22 -0.81 0.87 7.04
N VAL A 23 -1.37 1.39 5.95
CA VAL A 23 -1.78 0.61 4.79
C VAL A 23 -0.58 -0.06 4.10
N ALA A 24 0.55 0.65 3.94
CA ALA A 24 1.77 0.07 3.39
C ALA A 24 2.38 -1.02 4.29
N ASN A 25 2.24 -0.91 5.61
CA ASN A 25 2.66 -1.96 6.54
C ASN A 25 1.83 -3.24 6.36
N TYR A 26 0.52 -3.12 6.10
CA TYR A 26 -0.30 -4.29 5.72
C TYR A 26 0.17 -4.92 4.42
N CYS A 27 0.51 -4.12 3.40
CA CYS A 27 1.11 -4.61 2.16
C CYS A 27 2.40 -5.41 2.43
N ASN A 28 3.28 -4.90 3.30
CA ASN A 28 4.51 -5.61 3.68
C ASN A 28 4.24 -6.91 4.46
N ALA A 29 3.28 -6.90 5.39
CA ALA A 29 2.88 -8.11 6.11
C ALA A 29 2.35 -9.19 5.14
N LEU A 30 1.52 -8.80 4.16
CA LEU A 30 0.99 -9.68 3.12
C LEU A 30 2.10 -10.22 2.20
N PHE A 31 3.08 -9.39 1.84
CA PHE A 31 4.26 -9.81 1.10
C PHE A 31 5.04 -10.91 1.82
N ASN A 32 5.26 -10.76 3.13
CA ASN A 32 6.00 -11.74 3.94
C ASN A 32 5.29 -13.10 4.03
N ILE A 33 3.96 -13.13 3.95
CA ILE A 33 3.16 -14.36 3.91
C ILE A 33 2.80 -14.79 2.48
N HIS A 34 3.49 -14.26 1.46
CA HIS A 34 3.35 -14.62 0.04
C HIS A 34 1.97 -14.34 -0.56
N ARG A 35 1.15 -13.50 0.08
CA ARG A 35 -0.18 -13.06 -0.42
C ARG A 35 -0.01 -11.82 -1.29
N TYR A 36 0.60 -12.02 -2.45
CA TYR A 36 1.04 -10.93 -3.33
C TYR A 36 -0.10 -10.10 -3.93
N ASP A 37 -1.18 -10.73 -4.38
CA ASP A 37 -2.31 -10.02 -5.00
C ASP A 37 -2.99 -9.05 -4.04
N GLU A 38 -3.18 -9.49 -2.79
CA GLU A 38 -3.72 -8.64 -1.74
C GLU A 38 -2.72 -7.57 -1.34
N GLY A 39 -1.43 -7.92 -1.22
CA GLY A 39 -0.36 -6.96 -0.97
C GLY A 39 -0.41 -5.80 -1.98
N ILE A 40 -0.59 -6.10 -3.26
CA ILE A 40 -0.73 -5.08 -4.32
C ILE A 40 -1.91 -4.15 -4.02
N GLN A 41 -3.09 -4.68 -3.71
CA GLN A 41 -4.27 -3.85 -3.41
C GLN A 41 -4.02 -2.88 -2.26
N TYR A 42 -3.35 -3.33 -1.18
CA TYR A 42 -3.02 -2.45 -0.07
C TYR A 42 -1.95 -1.42 -0.44
N CYS A 43 -0.91 -1.81 -1.18
CA CYS A 43 0.08 -0.85 -1.66
C CYS A 43 -0.53 0.21 -2.60
N GLU A 44 -1.45 -0.18 -3.49
CA GLU A 44 -2.19 0.76 -4.34
C GLU A 44 -3.11 1.67 -3.53
N LYS A 45 -3.74 1.15 -2.47
CA LYS A 45 -4.51 1.97 -1.52
C LYS A 45 -3.62 3.00 -0.82
N ALA A 46 -2.43 2.62 -0.36
CA ALA A 46 -1.49 3.54 0.26
C ALA A 46 -1.06 4.67 -0.70
N ILE A 47 -0.83 4.33 -1.98
CA ILE A 47 -0.56 5.30 -3.05
C ILE A 47 -1.78 6.20 -3.32
N SER A 48 -3.00 5.68 -3.23
CA SER A 48 -4.21 6.49 -3.40
C SER A 48 -4.41 7.52 -2.28
N ILE A 49 -3.95 7.18 -1.07
CA ILE A 49 -3.97 8.08 0.10
C ILE A 49 -2.86 9.13 -0.02
N ASN A 50 -1.65 8.68 -0.35
CA ASN A 50 -0.50 9.55 -0.60
C ASN A 50 0.26 9.11 -1.86
N PRO A 51 0.06 9.82 -2.99
CA PRO A 51 0.73 9.51 -4.24
C PRO A 51 2.26 9.62 -4.19
N ASN A 52 2.80 10.34 -3.20
CA ASN A 52 4.24 10.54 -3.01
C ASN A 52 4.84 9.55 -2.01
N HIS A 53 4.09 8.53 -1.57
CA HIS A 53 4.59 7.55 -0.62
C HIS A 53 5.53 6.55 -1.31
N SER A 54 6.81 6.92 -1.40
CA SER A 54 7.88 6.15 -2.05
C SER A 54 7.91 4.68 -1.63
N TRP A 55 7.79 4.40 -0.32
CA TRP A 55 7.83 3.03 0.20
C TRP A 55 6.79 2.08 -0.42
N SER A 56 5.59 2.56 -0.74
CA SER A 56 4.58 1.72 -1.38
C SER A 56 4.95 1.32 -2.81
N TYR A 57 5.64 2.20 -3.54
CA TYR A 57 6.19 1.85 -4.87
C TYR A 57 7.33 0.84 -4.76
N PHE A 58 8.19 0.97 -3.74
CA PHE A 58 9.23 -0.03 -3.47
C PHE A 58 8.61 -1.41 -3.21
N MET A 59 7.58 -1.48 -2.36
CA MET A 59 6.89 -2.73 -2.05
C MET A 59 6.22 -3.34 -3.29
N LEU A 60 5.57 -2.54 -4.16
CA LEU A 60 5.04 -3.04 -5.43
C LEU A 60 6.14 -3.62 -6.33
N SER A 61 7.29 -2.96 -6.42
CA SER A 61 8.43 -3.49 -7.20
C SER A 61 8.87 -4.87 -6.69
N GLN A 62 9.02 -5.02 -5.37
CA GLN A 62 9.39 -6.28 -4.72
C GLN A 62 8.35 -7.37 -4.97
N ILE A 63 7.06 -7.03 -4.86
CA ILE A 63 5.96 -7.97 -5.12
C ILE A 63 5.99 -8.45 -6.58
N TYR A 64 6.09 -7.54 -7.55
CA TYR A 64 6.11 -7.91 -8.97
C TYR A 64 7.36 -8.70 -9.36
N GLN A 65 8.50 -8.43 -8.71
CA GLN A 65 9.69 -9.26 -8.86
C GLN A 65 9.44 -10.71 -8.40
N ARG A 66 8.76 -10.91 -7.26
CA ARG A 66 8.39 -12.26 -6.78
C ARG A 66 7.35 -12.95 -7.65
N LYS A 67 6.45 -12.19 -8.28
CA LYS A 67 5.46 -12.72 -9.23
C LYS A 67 6.05 -13.08 -10.60
N GLY A 68 7.29 -12.68 -10.88
CA GLY A 68 7.92 -12.89 -12.20
C GLY A 68 7.44 -11.93 -13.28
N ASP A 69 7.01 -10.72 -12.89
CA ASP A 69 6.64 -9.63 -13.82
C ASP A 69 7.72 -8.52 -13.76
N PRO A 70 8.83 -8.68 -14.50
CA PRO A 70 9.96 -7.76 -14.44
C PRO A 70 9.62 -6.37 -15.02
N GLU A 71 8.69 -6.28 -15.97
CA GLU A 71 8.28 -5.01 -16.57
C GLU A 71 7.58 -4.13 -15.53
N LYS A 72 6.63 -4.68 -14.79
CA LYS A 72 5.98 -3.94 -13.70
C LYS A 72 6.96 -3.66 -12.56
N SER A 73 7.83 -4.61 -12.21
CA SER A 73 8.84 -4.38 -11.18
C SER A 73 9.72 -3.17 -11.53
N ARG A 74 10.23 -3.08 -12.76
CA ARG A 74 11.02 -1.94 -13.23
C ARG A 74 10.23 -0.64 -13.18
N LEU A 75 9.00 -0.64 -13.69
CA LEU A 75 8.11 0.53 -13.66
C LEU A 75 7.93 1.09 -12.24
N TYR A 76 7.72 0.22 -11.24
CA TYR A 76 7.53 0.66 -9.87
C TYR A 76 8.84 1.04 -9.17
N SER A 77 9.98 0.44 -9.54
CA SER A 77 11.30 0.90 -9.08
C SER A 77 11.61 2.33 -9.56
N GLU A 78 11.32 2.65 -10.83
CA GLU A 78 11.51 4.00 -11.36
C GLU A 78 10.64 5.03 -10.63
N LYS A 79 9.38 4.65 -10.32
CA LYS A 79 8.51 5.49 -9.49
C LYS A 79 9.05 5.66 -8.07
N TYR A 80 9.55 4.60 -7.45
CA TYR A 80 10.17 4.69 -6.13
C TYR A 80 11.31 5.71 -6.13
N GLU A 81 12.24 5.64 -7.09
CA GLU A 81 13.35 6.59 -7.21
C GLU A 81 12.89 8.04 -7.45
N SER A 82 11.80 8.22 -8.21
CA SER A 82 11.22 9.54 -8.45
C SER A 82 10.64 10.18 -7.18
N PHE A 83 10.15 9.39 -6.24
CA PHE A 83 9.52 9.86 -5.00
C PHE A 83 10.40 9.69 -3.75
N SER A 84 11.60 9.12 -3.87
CA SER A 84 12.52 8.89 -2.74
C SER A 84 13.48 10.05 -2.47
N LYS A 85 13.38 11.16 -3.22
CA LYS A 85 14.21 12.37 -3.07
C LYS A 85 13.46 13.43 -2.28
#